data_AF-A0A0M3RB68-F1
#
_entry.id   AF-A0A0M3RB68-F1
#
_cell.length_a   1.000
_cell.length_b   1.000
_cell.length_c   1.000
_cell.angle_alpha   90.00
_cell.angle_beta   90.00
_cell.angle_gamma   90.00
#
_symmetry.space_group_name_H-M   'P 1'
#
loop_
_entity.id
_entity.type
_entity.pdbx_description
1 polymer ?
#
loop_
_entity_poly.entity_id
_entity_poly.type
_entity_poly.pdbx_seq_one_letter_code
_entity_poly.pdbx_strand_id
1 'polypeptide(L)'
;MVAALLVPSSTFASSIEPLSSGWDYLGEETLYSYGAESHVYASTGGDYKICRDRYVGPDSDLKVELWEYDPTSYNDYVGTRYLKPGECGYFWGIGNFVDGGNEAEFFAKSRTSSDMHLIFYD
;
A
#
# COMPACT_ATOMS: atom_id res chain seq x y z
N MET A 1 16.46 34.71 -54.32
CA MET A 1 17.06 33.79 -53.34
C MET A 1 16.54 34.20 -51.97
N VAL A 2 15.78 33.33 -51.30
CA VAL A 2 15.28 33.57 -49.94
C VAL A 2 15.93 32.52 -49.05
N ALA A 3 16.78 32.98 -48.13
CA ALA A 3 17.41 32.12 -47.14
C ALA A 3 16.47 31.99 -45.94
N ALA A 4 15.92 30.80 -45.71
CA ALA A 4 15.17 30.48 -44.50
C ALA A 4 16.15 30.06 -43.41
N LEU A 5 16.24 30.84 -42.33
CA LEU A 5 16.95 30.43 -41.11
C LEU A 5 16.11 29.37 -40.39
N LEU A 6 16.56 28.12 -40.44
CA LEU A 6 16.08 27.07 -39.55
C LEU A 6 16.73 27.26 -38.18
N VAL A 7 15.99 27.80 -37.22
CA VAL A 7 16.40 27.81 -35.81
C VAL A 7 16.09 26.42 -35.25
N PRO A 8 17.08 25.64 -34.77
CA PRO A 8 16.79 24.41 -34.06
C PRO A 8 16.17 24.75 -32.71
N SER A 9 14.88 24.48 -32.55
CA SER A 9 14.23 24.46 -31.24
C SER A 9 14.74 23.24 -30.48
N SER A 10 15.73 23.44 -29.62
CA SER A 10 16.15 22.43 -28.66
C SER A 10 15.02 22.24 -27.64
N THR A 11 14.25 21.17 -27.81
CA THR A 11 13.37 20.67 -26.75
C THR A 11 14.26 20.13 -25.63
N PHE A 12 14.19 20.74 -24.46
CA PHE A 12 14.64 20.09 -23.24
C PHE A 12 13.57 19.05 -22.90
N ALA A 13 13.71 17.85 -23.44
CA ALA A 13 13.11 16.69 -22.81
C ALA A 13 13.83 16.55 -21.46
N SER A 14 13.25 17.13 -20.41
CA SER A 14 13.58 16.72 -19.05
C SER A 14 13.41 15.21 -19.04
N SER A 15 14.53 14.49 -18.90
CA SER A 15 14.54 13.09 -18.56
C SER A 15 13.94 12.96 -17.17
N ILE A 16 12.61 12.99 -17.10
CA ILE A 16 11.88 12.44 -15.98
C ILE A 16 11.93 10.94 -16.24
N GLU A 17 12.60 10.22 -15.34
CA GLU A 17 12.58 8.76 -15.22
C GLU A 17 11.20 8.21 -15.59
N PRO A 18 11.12 7.09 -16.32
CA PRO A 18 9.81 6.53 -16.67
C PRO A 18 9.12 6.00 -15.39
N LEU A 19 7.80 6.23 -15.29
CA LEU A 19 6.76 5.50 -14.51
C LEU A 19 6.43 5.99 -13.07
N SER A 20 5.23 6.54 -12.87
CA SER A 20 4.37 6.05 -11.76
C SER A 20 3.38 5.04 -12.35
N SER A 21 3.89 3.86 -12.67
CA SER A 21 3.08 2.66 -12.92
C SER A 21 3.27 1.72 -11.73
N GLY A 22 2.95 2.18 -10.52
CA GLY A 22 3.18 1.39 -9.33
C GLY A 22 2.69 2.09 -8.07
N TRP A 23 1.68 1.49 -7.44
CA TRP A 23 1.20 1.73 -6.08
C TRP A 23 0.72 3.14 -5.74
N ASP A 24 -0.59 3.27 -5.57
CA ASP A 24 -1.27 4.43 -5.01
C ASP A 24 -1.16 4.43 -3.48
N TYR A 25 -0.74 5.54 -2.89
CA TYR A 25 -0.62 5.69 -1.44
C TYR A 25 -1.99 5.89 -0.80
N LEU A 26 -2.29 5.13 0.25
CA LEU A 26 -3.57 5.20 0.98
C LEU A 26 -3.43 5.92 2.33
N GLY A 27 -2.33 5.69 3.04
CA GLY A 27 -2.13 6.23 4.39
C GLY A 27 -1.00 5.56 5.15
N GLU A 28 -0.80 5.99 6.39
CA GLU A 28 0.14 5.39 7.34
C GLU A 28 -0.36 5.54 8.78
N GLU A 29 -0.03 4.59 9.65
CA GLU A 29 -0.37 4.67 11.07
C GLU A 29 0.47 3.75 11.95
N THR A 30 0.46 4.03 13.25
CA THR A 30 1.12 3.20 14.27
C THR A 30 0.09 2.37 15.04
N LEU A 31 0.25 1.05 15.05
CA LEU A 31 -0.53 0.14 15.90
C LEU A 31 0.28 -0.21 17.14
N TYR A 32 -0.30 -0.01 18.33
CA TYR A 32 0.43 -0.01 19.61
C TYR A 32 0.34 -1.31 20.43
N SER A 33 -0.43 -2.30 19.97
CA SER A 33 -0.66 -3.51 20.77
C SER A 33 -1.11 -4.72 19.96
N TYR A 34 -1.09 -5.88 20.60
CA TYR A 34 -1.62 -7.11 20.02
C TYR A 34 -3.12 -6.96 19.78
N GLY A 35 -3.54 -7.17 18.54
CA GLY A 35 -4.93 -7.02 18.13
C GLY A 35 -5.35 -5.60 17.79
N ALA A 36 -4.46 -4.60 17.90
CA ALA A 36 -4.74 -3.27 17.39
C ALA A 36 -5.02 -3.31 15.87
N GLU A 37 -5.98 -2.50 15.46
CA GLU A 37 -6.46 -2.40 14.08
C GLU A 37 -6.11 -1.03 13.51
N SER A 38 -5.79 -1.03 12.23
CA SER A 38 -5.56 0.16 11.43
C SER A 38 -6.89 0.84 11.07
N HIS A 39 -6.82 2.01 10.45
CA HIS A 39 -7.96 2.55 9.71
C HIS A 39 -8.32 1.61 8.56
N VAL A 40 -9.59 1.71 8.15
CA VAL A 40 -10.09 1.08 6.94
C VAL A 40 -9.73 1.98 5.76
N TYR A 41 -9.03 1.43 4.78
CA TYR A 41 -8.66 2.12 3.54
C TYR A 41 -9.42 1.53 2.36
N ALA A 42 -9.97 2.39 1.52
CA ALA A 42 -10.57 1.99 0.26
C ALA A 42 -9.49 1.42 -0.68
N SER A 43 -9.86 0.42 -1.45
CA SER A 43 -9.05 -0.28 -2.43
C SER A 43 -9.89 -0.62 -3.65
N THR A 44 -9.24 -0.64 -4.81
CA THR A 44 -9.82 -1.12 -6.07
C THR A 44 -9.97 -2.65 -6.11
N GLY A 45 -9.44 -3.35 -5.09
CA GLY A 45 -9.38 -4.80 -5.02
C GLY A 45 -8.38 -5.43 -5.98
N GLY A 46 -7.42 -4.67 -6.48
CA GLY A 46 -6.32 -5.23 -7.27
C GLY A 46 -5.34 -5.99 -6.39
N ASP A 47 -4.18 -5.37 -6.21
CA ASP A 47 -3.14 -5.84 -5.33
C ASP A 47 -3.01 -4.88 -4.16
N TYR A 48 -2.53 -5.35 -3.01
CA TYR A 48 -2.36 -4.48 -1.83
C TYR A 48 -0.98 -4.62 -1.24
N LYS A 49 -0.40 -3.52 -0.78
CA LYS A 49 0.95 -3.49 -0.23
C LYS A 49 0.98 -2.78 1.12
N ILE A 50 1.55 -3.47 2.11
CA ILE A 50 1.83 -2.91 3.43
C ILE A 50 3.34 -2.86 3.61
N CYS A 51 3.89 -1.68 3.84
CA CYS A 51 5.28 -1.49 4.21
C CYS A 51 5.41 -1.24 5.70
N ARG A 52 6.37 -1.90 6.34
CA ARG A 52 6.74 -1.67 7.73
C ARG A 52 7.85 -0.62 7.79
N ASP A 53 7.69 0.38 8.65
CA ASP A 53 8.76 1.32 8.93
C ASP A 53 10.03 0.63 9.47
N ARG A 54 11.18 1.20 9.14
CA ARG A 54 12.49 0.65 9.51
C ARG A 54 12.89 0.94 10.96
N TYR A 55 12.36 1.99 11.55
CA TYR A 55 12.82 2.56 12.82
C TYR A 55 11.81 2.42 13.96
N VAL A 56 10.57 1.99 13.66
CA VAL A 56 9.53 1.72 14.66
C VAL A 56 9.36 0.22 14.93
N GLY A 57 9.25 -0.12 16.21
CA GLY A 57 9.03 -1.48 16.69
C GLY A 57 10.31 -2.28 16.95
N PRO A 58 10.19 -3.61 17.15
CA PRO A 58 11.31 -4.47 17.53
C PRO A 58 12.17 -4.88 16.32
N ASP A 59 13.44 -5.22 16.51
CA ASP A 59 14.32 -5.68 15.41
C ASP A 59 13.89 -7.01 14.77
N SER A 60 12.95 -7.73 15.37
CA SER A 60 12.37 -8.97 14.85
C SER A 60 11.26 -8.72 13.83
N ASP A 61 10.92 -9.75 13.06
CA ASP A 61 9.78 -9.76 12.14
C ASP A 61 8.48 -9.44 12.89
N LEU A 62 7.65 -8.59 12.29
CA LEU A 62 6.31 -8.27 12.78
C LEU A 62 5.26 -9.03 11.98
N LYS A 63 4.35 -9.71 12.68
CA LYS A 63 3.20 -10.37 12.07
C LYS A 63 2.05 -9.36 11.91
N VAL A 64 1.64 -9.14 10.67
CA VAL A 64 0.47 -8.33 10.30
C VAL A 64 -0.53 -9.20 9.54
N GLU A 65 -1.80 -9.06 9.88
CA GLU A 65 -2.91 -9.65 9.12
C GLU A 65 -3.62 -8.56 8.32
N LEU A 66 -4.05 -8.87 7.11
CA LEU A 66 -4.94 -8.02 6.30
C LEU A 66 -6.34 -8.63 6.32
N TRP A 67 -7.34 -7.77 6.50
CA TRP A 67 -8.74 -8.11 6.59
C TRP A 67 -9.55 -7.19 5.69
N GLU A 68 -10.59 -7.74 5.07
CA GLU A 68 -11.63 -6.98 4.38
C GLU A 68 -12.70 -6.58 5.38
N TYR A 69 -13.20 -5.35 5.26
CA TYR A 69 -14.22 -4.77 6.10
C TYR A 69 -15.59 -4.95 5.44
N ASP A 70 -16.49 -5.65 6.12
CA ASP A 70 -17.88 -5.78 5.70
C ASP A 70 -18.79 -5.12 6.76
N PRO A 71 -19.48 -4.02 6.45
CA PRO A 71 -20.38 -3.35 7.40
C PRO A 71 -21.67 -4.13 7.67
N THR A 72 -22.00 -5.11 6.82
CA THR A 72 -23.27 -5.88 6.85
C THR A 72 -23.09 -7.32 7.31
N SER A 73 -21.87 -7.84 7.29
CA SER A 73 -21.55 -9.20 7.71
C SER A 73 -20.27 -9.27 8.55
N TYR A 74 -19.57 -10.40 8.56
CA TYR A 74 -18.30 -10.54 9.26
C TYR A 74 -17.15 -10.18 8.32
N ASN A 75 -16.19 -9.41 8.81
CA ASN A 75 -14.94 -9.10 8.11
C ASN A 75 -14.23 -10.36 7.64
N ASP A 76 -13.81 -10.36 6.38
CA ASP A 76 -13.13 -11.50 5.76
C ASP A 76 -11.61 -11.45 5.94
N TYR A 77 -11.01 -12.60 6.25
CA TYR A 77 -9.56 -12.70 6.38
C TYR A 77 -8.89 -12.84 5.01
N VAL A 78 -8.03 -11.88 4.66
CA VAL A 78 -7.31 -11.87 3.39
C VAL A 78 -5.99 -12.64 3.49
N GLY A 79 -5.19 -12.37 4.52
CA GLY A 79 -3.90 -13.03 4.67
C GLY A 79 -2.99 -12.48 5.77
N THR A 80 -1.81 -13.09 5.90
CA THR A 80 -0.77 -12.69 6.86
C THR A 80 0.54 -12.36 6.14
N ARG A 81 1.27 -11.36 6.62
CA ARG A 81 2.69 -11.14 6.29
C ARG A 81 3.54 -11.03 7.55
N TYR A 82 4.80 -11.45 7.42
CA TYR A 82 5.84 -11.26 8.42
C TYR A 82 6.83 -10.26 7.84
N LEU A 83 6.98 -9.11 8.49
CA LEU A 83 7.70 -7.96 7.95
C LEU A 83 8.92 -7.64 8.81
N LYS A 84 10.11 -7.72 8.22
CA LYS A 84 11.34 -7.17 8.81
C LYS A 84 11.32 -5.64 8.80
N PRO A 85 12.15 -4.99 9.62
CA PRO A 85 12.27 -3.53 9.57
C PRO A 85 12.56 -3.02 8.15
N GLY A 86 11.68 -2.16 7.61
CA GLY A 86 11.79 -1.60 6.26
C GLY A 86 11.29 -2.50 5.13
N GLU A 87 10.71 -3.67 5.43
CA GLU A 87 10.18 -4.59 4.42
C GLU A 87 8.71 -4.28 4.07
N CYS A 88 8.33 -4.57 2.82
CA CYS A 88 6.94 -4.54 2.38
C CYS A 88 6.41 -5.95 2.13
N GLY A 89 5.19 -6.21 2.60
CA GLY A 89 4.40 -7.38 2.28
C GLY A 89 3.38 -7.06 1.20
N TYR A 90 3.24 -7.97 0.25
CA TYR A 90 2.35 -7.82 -0.90
C TYR A 90 1.24 -8.86 -0.84
N PHE A 91 0.01 -8.46 -1.13
CA PHE A 91 -1.18 -9.29 -1.24
C PHE A 91 -1.66 -9.21 -2.68
N TRP A 92 -1.37 -10.26 -3.45
CA TRP A 92 -1.60 -10.29 -4.89
C TRP A 92 -2.94 -10.92 -5.22
N GLY A 93 -3.66 -10.35 -6.19
CA GLY A 93 -4.89 -10.92 -6.75
C GLY A 93 -6.01 -11.08 -5.73
N ILE A 94 -6.26 -10.04 -4.91
CA ILE A 94 -7.25 -10.05 -3.84
C ILE A 94 -8.61 -9.49 -4.28
N GLY A 95 -8.87 -9.42 -5.59
CA GLY A 95 -10.12 -8.88 -6.13
C GLY A 95 -11.37 -9.71 -5.86
N ASN A 96 -11.22 -10.92 -5.33
CA ASN A 96 -12.34 -11.71 -4.84
C ASN A 96 -12.91 -11.19 -3.50
N PHE A 97 -12.25 -10.21 -2.89
CA PHE A 97 -12.71 -9.50 -1.69
C PHE A 97 -13.39 -8.15 -2.01
N VAL A 98 -13.60 -7.83 -3.29
CA VAL A 98 -14.39 -6.66 -3.69
C VAL A 98 -15.86 -6.96 -3.49
N ASP A 99 -16.56 -6.09 -2.78
CA ASP A 99 -18.00 -6.20 -2.60
C ASP A 99 -18.75 -5.81 -3.89
N GLY A 100 -20.09 -5.93 -3.89
CA GLY A 100 -20.91 -5.61 -5.06
C GLY A 100 -20.84 -4.15 -5.56
N GLY A 101 -20.09 -3.27 -4.88
CA GLY A 101 -19.92 -1.84 -5.13
C GLY A 101 -18.70 -1.43 -5.96
N ASN A 102 -17.83 -2.36 -6.36
CA ASN A 102 -16.54 -2.14 -7.05
C ASN A 102 -15.40 -1.55 -6.18
N GLU A 103 -15.57 -1.48 -4.87
CA GLU A 103 -14.52 -1.05 -3.93
C GLU A 103 -14.38 -2.14 -2.85
N ALA A 104 -13.15 -2.50 -2.52
CA ALA A 104 -12.85 -3.29 -1.33
C ALA A 104 -12.39 -2.33 -0.23
N GLU A 105 -12.67 -2.65 1.02
CA GLU A 105 -12.24 -1.85 2.16
C GLU A 105 -11.33 -2.70 3.04
N PHE A 106 -10.06 -2.35 3.16
CA PHE A 106 -9.08 -3.17 3.90
C PHE A 106 -8.55 -2.48 5.14
N PHE A 107 -8.28 -3.28 6.18
CA PHE A 107 -7.56 -2.85 7.37
C PHE A 107 -6.55 -3.91 7.82
N ALA A 108 -5.47 -3.44 8.44
CA ALA A 108 -4.44 -4.27 9.02
C ALA A 108 -4.69 -4.51 10.51
N LYS A 109 -4.29 -5.69 10.97
CA LYS A 109 -4.40 -6.10 12.37
C LYS A 109 -3.04 -6.58 12.86
N SER A 110 -2.57 -5.95 13.93
CA SER A 110 -1.34 -6.36 14.60
C SER A 110 -1.50 -7.71 15.28
N ARG A 111 -0.51 -8.57 15.12
CA ARG A 111 -0.36 -9.82 15.89
C ARG A 111 0.92 -9.83 16.71
N THR A 112 1.40 -8.65 17.07
CA THR A 112 2.54 -8.45 17.95
C THR A 112 2.16 -7.58 19.15
N SER A 113 2.86 -7.71 20.26
CA SER A 113 2.65 -6.86 21.44
C SER A 113 3.53 -5.59 21.43
N SER A 114 4.10 -5.25 20.29
CA SER A 114 4.98 -4.09 20.10
C SER A 114 4.37 -3.09 19.13
N ASP A 115 4.82 -1.84 19.23
CA ASP A 115 4.45 -0.80 18.28
C ASP A 115 4.89 -1.17 16.86
N MET A 116 4.04 -0.87 15.87
CA MET A 116 4.34 -1.06 14.46
C MET A 116 3.83 0.11 13.65
N HIS A 117 4.71 0.81 12.94
CA HIS A 117 4.31 1.84 11.99
C HIS A 117 4.21 1.21 10.59
N LEU A 118 3.03 1.31 10.00
CA LEU A 118 2.67 0.70 8.72
C LEU A 118 2.28 1.78 7.71
N ILE A 119 2.62 1.52 6.45
CA ILE A 119 2.33 2.39 5.32
C ILE A 119 1.60 1.56 4.26
N PHE A 120 0.48 2.07 3.77
CA PHE A 120 -0.49 1.33 2.96
C PHE A 120 -0.55 1.84 1.52
N TYR A 121 -0.68 0.90 0.59
CA TYR A 121 -0.80 1.18 -0.83
C TYR A 121 -1.71 0.17 -1.55
N ASP A 122 -2.32 0.60 -2.65
CA ASP A 122 -3.13 -0.18 -3.61
C ASP A 122 -2.54 -0.10 -5.02
#